data_AF-A0A7K2FSD1-F1
#
_entry.id   AF-A0A7K2FSD1-F1
#
_cell.length_a   1.000
_cell.length_b   1.000
_cell.length_c   1.000
_cell.angle_alpha   90.00
_cell.angle_beta   90.00
_cell.angle_gamma   90.00
#
_symmetry.space_group_name_H-M   'P 1'
#
loop_
_entity.id
_entity.type
_entity.pdbx_description
1 polymer ?
#
loop_
_entity_poly.entity_id
_entity_poly.type
_entity_poly.pdbx_seq_one_letter_code
_entity_poly.pdbx_strand_id
1 'polypeptide(L)'
;MTRGQLRRMADLARDEGYRVRWEEARGGAGAPLQTIGALAGPLRRAERIVMGDPFSRYVQLLLTITRARDLVVVDDGTATMEFVAQLARGERLVRWHRKGGRPGPRDLLFAPVSATARRRLTPVPGRRVEVFSAMPVTETPEGVTVTANDFTWTRARFGPPRITKGADLVGTSLVETGVVDVDRYVEAVHTLAKTHGATRYFAHRRESTAKLHRLAGETGLEIVRPDLPLELIARRGPIGRTILSFPSTVVHTLPLALKGTGVRVAVCDVDPDWLTENASPRAQGFLSGVTGTARDVHRLASVRMA
;
A
#
# COMPACT_ATOMS: atom_id res chain seq x y z
N MET A 1 -5.93 -4.43 1.30
CA MET A 1 -7.22 -4.47 0.58
C MET A 1 -8.26 -5.23 1.37
N THR A 2 -9.55 -4.97 1.14
CA THR A 2 -10.67 -5.78 1.65
C THR A 2 -10.94 -6.98 0.72
N ARG A 3 -11.69 -8.00 1.19
CA ARG A 3 -12.13 -9.12 0.32
C ARG A 3 -12.94 -8.62 -0.88
N GLY A 4 -13.79 -7.60 -0.67
CA GLY A 4 -14.55 -6.96 -1.75
C GLY A 4 -13.65 -6.32 -2.80
N GLN A 5 -12.66 -5.54 -2.39
CA GLN A 5 -11.68 -4.94 -3.31
C GLN A 5 -10.90 -6.00 -4.10
N LEU A 6 -10.50 -7.10 -3.46
CA LEU A 6 -9.82 -8.19 -4.14
C LEU A 6 -10.71 -8.89 -5.18
N ARG A 7 -12.00 -9.07 -4.89
CA ARG A 7 -12.96 -9.59 -5.88
C ARG A 7 -13.09 -8.67 -7.08
N ARG A 8 -13.22 -7.36 -6.86
CA ARG A 8 -13.29 -6.37 -7.95
C ARG A 8 -12.02 -6.31 -8.78
N MET A 9 -10.84 -6.47 -8.16
CA MET A 9 -9.58 -6.61 -8.90
C MET A 9 -9.49 -7.94 -9.67
N ALA A 10 -10.06 -9.02 -9.14
CA ALA A 10 -10.15 -10.29 -9.85
C ALA A 10 -11.06 -10.20 -11.08
N ASP A 11 -12.17 -9.47 -10.99
CA ASP A 11 -13.06 -9.23 -12.14
C ASP A 11 -12.32 -8.43 -13.21
N LEU A 12 -11.59 -7.37 -12.82
CA LEU A 12 -10.73 -6.63 -13.76
C LEU A 12 -9.68 -7.51 -14.43
N ALA A 13 -9.01 -8.38 -13.68
CA ALA A 13 -8.04 -9.30 -14.27
C ALA A 13 -8.71 -10.26 -15.28
N ARG A 14 -9.94 -10.72 -15.02
CA ARG A 14 -10.68 -11.55 -15.98
C ARG A 14 -11.07 -10.77 -17.24
N ASP A 15 -11.49 -9.52 -17.09
CA ASP A 15 -11.81 -8.63 -18.22
C ASP A 15 -10.59 -8.39 -19.12
N GLU A 16 -9.38 -8.38 -18.54
CA GLU A 16 -8.10 -8.31 -19.26
C GLU A 16 -7.62 -9.67 -19.81
N GLY A 17 -8.46 -10.72 -19.73
CA GLY A 17 -8.18 -12.05 -20.28
C GLY A 17 -7.37 -12.98 -19.38
N TYR A 18 -7.10 -12.61 -18.13
CA TYR A 18 -6.38 -13.47 -17.19
C TYR A 18 -7.30 -14.52 -16.55
N ARG A 19 -6.79 -15.75 -16.44
CA ARG A 19 -7.42 -16.78 -15.63
C ARG A 19 -7.13 -16.53 -14.15
N VAL A 20 -8.17 -16.19 -13.39
CA VAL A 20 -8.06 -15.96 -11.95
C VAL A 20 -8.56 -17.16 -11.16
N ARG A 21 -7.67 -17.75 -10.36
CA ARG A 21 -8.01 -18.77 -9.37
C ARG A 21 -8.01 -18.13 -7.98
N TRP A 22 -9.14 -18.22 -7.27
CA TRP A 22 -9.29 -17.71 -5.91
C TRP A 22 -8.95 -18.79 -4.89
N GLU A 23 -8.08 -18.48 -3.93
CA GLU A 23 -7.67 -19.39 -2.85
C GLU A 23 -7.73 -18.65 -1.51
N GLU A 24 -8.37 -19.25 -0.51
CA GLU A 24 -8.59 -18.62 0.79
C GLU A 24 -7.80 -19.29 1.92
N ALA A 25 -6.54 -18.91 2.07
CA ALA A 25 -5.66 -19.45 3.11
C ALA A 25 -6.10 -19.13 4.56
N ARG A 26 -7.11 -18.27 4.76
CA ARG A 26 -7.61 -17.84 6.08
C ARG A 26 -9.08 -18.20 6.33
N GLY A 27 -9.62 -19.14 5.54
CA GLY A 27 -11.04 -19.52 5.58
C GLY A 27 -11.43 -20.51 6.68
N GLY A 28 -10.48 -21.00 7.49
CA GLY A 28 -10.72 -21.97 8.55
C GLY A 28 -9.46 -22.75 8.94
N ALA A 29 -9.57 -23.67 9.90
CA ALA A 29 -8.44 -24.40 10.47
C ALA A 29 -7.66 -25.27 9.46
N GLY A 30 -8.32 -25.81 8.43
CA GLY A 30 -7.70 -26.61 7.37
C GLY A 30 -7.35 -25.85 6.09
N ALA A 31 -7.86 -24.63 5.94
CA ALA A 31 -7.75 -23.86 4.71
C ALA A 31 -6.30 -23.57 4.26
N PRO A 32 -5.34 -23.27 5.17
CA PRO A 32 -3.95 -23.07 4.77
C PRO A 32 -3.32 -24.28 4.07
N LEU A 33 -3.58 -25.50 4.56
CA LEU A 33 -3.02 -26.74 4.02
C LEU A 33 -3.68 -27.10 2.68
N GLN A 34 -5.00 -26.92 2.60
CA GLN A 34 -5.75 -27.11 1.36
C GLN A 34 -5.24 -26.17 0.25
N THR A 35 -5.08 -24.87 0.55
CA THR A 35 -4.53 -23.90 -0.40
C THR A 35 -3.09 -24.23 -0.80
N ILE A 36 -2.24 -24.73 0.11
CA ILE A 36 -0.89 -25.20 -0.25
C ILE A 36 -0.96 -26.36 -1.24
N GLY A 37 -1.78 -27.38 -0.96
CA GLY A 37 -1.95 -28.53 -1.86
C GLY A 37 -2.47 -28.11 -3.23
N ALA A 38 -3.47 -27.23 -3.24
CA ALA A 38 -4.07 -26.62 -4.42
C ALA A 38 -3.06 -25.84 -5.30
N LEU A 39 -2.14 -25.11 -4.67
CA LEU A 39 -1.15 -24.27 -5.35
C LEU A 39 0.15 -25.01 -5.67
N ALA A 40 0.45 -26.15 -5.05
CA ALA A 40 1.75 -26.82 -5.19
C ALA A 40 2.09 -27.21 -6.64
N GLY A 41 1.12 -27.76 -7.38
CA GLY A 41 1.29 -28.11 -8.80
C GLY A 41 1.57 -26.88 -9.67
N PRO A 42 0.67 -25.87 -9.68
CA PRO A 42 0.89 -24.61 -10.39
C PRO A 42 2.22 -23.92 -10.02
N LEU A 43 2.56 -23.82 -8.73
CA LEU A 43 3.78 -23.15 -8.26
C LEU A 43 5.07 -23.83 -8.74
N ARG A 44 5.07 -25.16 -8.86
CA ARG A 44 6.23 -25.93 -9.36
C ARG A 44 6.43 -25.77 -10.87
N ARG A 45 5.35 -25.54 -11.62
CA ARG A 45 5.37 -25.36 -13.08
C ARG A 45 5.56 -23.90 -13.50
N ALA A 46 5.28 -22.95 -12.61
CA ALA A 46 5.43 -21.54 -12.91
C ALA A 46 6.90 -21.18 -13.20
N GLU A 47 7.12 -20.50 -14.32
CA GLU A 47 8.43 -19.98 -14.72
C GLU A 47 8.76 -18.67 -14.00
N ARG A 48 7.72 -17.87 -13.72
CA ARG A 48 7.77 -16.58 -13.02
C ARG A 48 6.77 -16.55 -11.86
N ILE A 49 7.17 -15.97 -10.74
CA ILE A 49 6.28 -15.71 -9.59
C ILE A 49 6.22 -14.21 -9.32
N VAL A 50 5.00 -13.68 -9.21
CA VAL A 50 4.72 -12.30 -8.81
C VAL A 50 4.09 -12.31 -7.41
N MET A 51 4.59 -11.50 -6.47
CA MET A 51 4.13 -11.49 -5.08
C MET A 51 4.09 -10.09 -4.49
N GLY A 52 3.15 -9.82 -3.59
CA GLY A 52 3.06 -8.56 -2.84
C GLY A 52 4.00 -8.53 -1.64
N ASP A 53 3.54 -8.98 -0.47
CA ASP A 53 4.29 -8.92 0.80
C ASP A 53 5.36 -10.04 0.93
N PRO A 54 6.66 -9.77 0.76
CA PRO A 54 7.71 -10.78 0.93
C PRO A 54 7.95 -11.18 2.40
N PHE A 55 7.40 -10.43 3.36
CA PHE A 55 7.48 -10.74 4.80
C PHE A 55 6.34 -11.64 5.29
N SER A 56 5.32 -11.87 4.45
CA SER A 56 4.24 -12.78 4.78
C SER A 56 4.79 -14.20 4.95
N ARG A 57 4.70 -14.76 6.16
CA ARG A 57 5.11 -16.14 6.43
C ARG A 57 4.45 -17.13 5.46
N TYR A 58 3.20 -16.88 5.09
CA TYR A 58 2.52 -17.75 4.13
C TYR A 58 3.14 -17.67 2.74
N VAL A 59 3.49 -16.47 2.26
CA VAL A 59 4.22 -16.29 0.99
C VAL A 59 5.59 -16.95 1.07
N GLN A 60 6.33 -16.75 2.16
CA GLN A 60 7.64 -17.38 2.38
C GLN A 60 7.56 -18.92 2.33
N LEU A 61 6.49 -19.51 2.87
CA LEU A 61 6.24 -20.94 2.77
C LEU A 61 5.98 -21.37 1.31
N LEU A 62 5.13 -20.65 0.58
CA LEU A 62 4.87 -20.95 -0.84
C LEU A 62 6.14 -20.82 -1.71
N LEU A 63 7.05 -19.91 -1.38
CA LEU A 63 8.34 -19.75 -2.05
C LEU A 63 9.27 -20.96 -1.89
N THR A 64 9.06 -21.80 -0.88
CA THR A 64 9.82 -23.06 -0.74
C THR A 64 9.39 -24.11 -1.77
N ILE A 65 8.18 -23.99 -2.32
CA ILE A 65 7.57 -24.97 -3.24
C ILE A 65 7.94 -24.66 -4.70
N THR A 66 8.04 -23.37 -5.05
CA THR A 66 8.30 -22.95 -6.42
C THR A 66 9.70 -23.32 -6.91
N ARG A 67 9.81 -23.57 -8.22
CA ARG A 67 11.08 -23.74 -8.94
C ARG A 67 11.40 -22.56 -9.85
N ALA A 68 10.53 -21.55 -9.89
CA ALA A 68 10.72 -20.35 -10.68
C ALA A 68 12.07 -19.70 -10.37
N ARG A 69 12.72 -19.25 -11.45
CA ARG A 69 13.99 -18.52 -11.39
C ARG A 69 13.78 -17.02 -11.56
N ASP A 70 12.57 -16.59 -11.93
CA ASP A 70 12.21 -15.20 -12.09
C ASP A 70 11.16 -14.81 -11.03
N LEU A 71 11.56 -13.96 -10.10
CA LEU A 71 10.74 -13.56 -8.96
C LEU A 71 10.53 -12.06 -9.00
N VAL A 72 9.27 -11.62 -8.97
CA VAL A 72 8.88 -10.22 -8.99
C VAL A 72 8.17 -9.88 -7.69
N VAL A 73 8.70 -8.92 -6.94
CA VAL A 73 8.03 -8.31 -5.79
C VAL A 73 7.32 -7.06 -6.27
N VAL A 74 5.99 -7.03 -6.13
CA VAL A 74 5.17 -5.85 -6.44
C VAL A 74 4.92 -5.02 -5.20
N ASP A 75 4.62 -3.74 -5.43
CA ASP A 75 4.37 -2.76 -4.39
C ASP A 75 3.29 -3.19 -3.36
N ASP A 76 3.69 -3.30 -2.08
CA ASP A 76 2.80 -3.46 -0.92
C ASP A 76 2.94 -2.23 0.03
N GLY A 77 3.35 -1.10 -0.54
CA GLY A 77 3.63 0.15 0.17
C GLY A 77 5.00 0.13 0.85
N THR A 78 5.06 0.60 2.09
CA THR A 78 6.33 0.74 2.83
C THR A 78 7.05 -0.58 3.09
N ALA A 79 6.35 -1.71 3.04
CA ALA A 79 6.96 -3.04 3.11
C ALA A 79 7.92 -3.30 1.94
N THR A 80 7.63 -2.78 0.74
CA THR A 80 8.52 -2.95 -0.41
C THR A 80 9.82 -2.18 -0.24
N MET A 81 9.78 -0.95 0.28
CA MET A 81 10.98 -0.17 0.61
C MET A 81 11.84 -0.87 1.67
N GLU A 82 11.19 -1.41 2.71
CA GLU A 82 11.87 -2.14 3.77
C GLU A 82 12.54 -3.42 3.24
N PHE A 83 11.86 -4.16 2.36
CA PHE A 83 12.41 -5.34 1.72
C PHE A 83 13.69 -5.02 0.95
N VAL A 84 13.68 -3.95 0.14
CA VAL A 84 14.85 -3.57 -0.65
C VAL A 84 16.02 -3.15 0.24
N ALA A 85 15.76 -2.35 1.27
CA ALA A 85 16.79 -1.94 2.22
C ALA A 85 17.40 -3.14 2.98
N GLN A 86 16.57 -4.10 3.40
CA GLN A 86 17.06 -5.31 4.07
C GLN A 86 17.87 -6.20 3.12
N LEU A 87 17.46 -6.30 1.85
CA LEU A 87 18.19 -7.07 0.86
C LEU A 87 19.55 -6.43 0.55
N ALA A 88 19.61 -5.11 0.44
CA ALA A 88 20.85 -4.35 0.23
C ALA A 88 21.85 -4.57 1.39
N ARG A 89 21.34 -4.69 2.61
CA ARG A 89 22.15 -4.89 3.84
C ARG A 89 22.42 -6.36 4.18
N GLY A 90 21.93 -7.30 3.38
CA GLY A 90 22.04 -8.73 3.70
C GLY A 90 21.36 -9.12 5.01
N GLU A 91 20.28 -8.44 5.40
CA GLU A 91 19.56 -8.66 6.65
C GLU A 91 18.49 -9.77 6.52
N ARG A 92 18.03 -10.32 7.65
CA ARG A 92 16.95 -11.33 7.65
C ARG A 92 15.63 -10.69 7.22
N LEU A 93 14.89 -11.35 6.31
CA LEU A 93 13.56 -10.93 5.83
C LEU A 93 12.48 -11.03 6.92
N VAL A 94 12.60 -10.16 7.92
CA VAL A 94 11.67 -10.04 9.04
C VAL A 94 11.25 -8.58 9.08
N ARG A 95 9.94 -8.31 9.11
CA ARG A 95 9.44 -6.94 9.33
C ARG A 95 10.09 -6.35 10.57
N TRP A 96 10.59 -5.12 10.46
CA TRP A 96 11.31 -4.42 11.50
C TRP A 96 10.43 -4.16 12.72
N HIS A 97 9.09 -4.18 12.55
CA HIS A 97 8.12 -4.30 13.65
C HIS A 97 8.42 -5.41 14.66
N ARG A 98 9.19 -6.44 14.28
CA ARG A 98 9.63 -7.53 15.16
C ARG A 98 11.09 -7.42 15.60
N LYS A 99 11.84 -6.44 15.10
CA LYS A 99 13.18 -6.11 15.62
C LYS A 99 12.99 -5.31 16.91
N GLY A 100 13.07 -6.00 18.04
CA GLY A 100 12.96 -5.40 19.38
C GLY A 100 12.33 -6.32 20.44
N GLY A 101 11.54 -7.32 20.03
CA GLY A 101 11.06 -8.38 20.92
C GLY A 101 11.98 -9.61 20.85
N ARG A 102 12.15 -10.32 21.98
CA ARG A 102 12.78 -11.66 21.97
C ARG A 102 12.07 -12.55 20.95
N PRO A 103 12.78 -13.26 20.06
CA PRO A 103 12.16 -14.18 19.10
C PRO A 103 11.23 -15.15 19.81
N GLY A 104 9.96 -15.19 19.42
CA GLY A 104 9.02 -16.14 20.03
C GLY A 104 9.35 -17.57 19.59
N PRO A 105 8.87 -18.61 20.29
CA PRO A 105 9.07 -20.01 19.89
C PRO A 105 8.64 -20.29 18.43
N ARG A 106 7.56 -19.62 17.98
CA ARG A 106 7.08 -19.70 16.58
C ARG A 106 8.01 -19.05 15.57
N ASP A 107 8.81 -18.05 15.95
CA ASP A 107 9.79 -17.43 15.05
C ASP A 107 10.98 -18.37 14.82
N LEU A 108 11.42 -19.07 15.86
CA LEU A 108 12.50 -20.06 15.76
C LEU A 108 12.10 -21.24 14.88
N LEU A 109 10.89 -21.78 15.07
CA LEU A 109 10.37 -22.87 14.23
C LEU A 109 10.21 -22.46 12.75
N PHE A 110 9.95 -21.18 12.48
CA PHE A 110 9.76 -20.68 11.12
C PHE A 110 11.08 -20.21 10.46
N ALA A 111 12.18 -20.14 11.20
CA ALA A 111 13.47 -19.64 10.73
C ALA A 111 13.99 -20.36 9.47
N PRO A 112 13.89 -21.70 9.32
CA PRO A 112 14.35 -22.39 8.11
C PRO A 112 13.57 -21.98 6.85
N VAL A 113 12.26 -21.75 7.00
CA VAL A 113 11.38 -21.32 5.90
C VAL A 113 11.73 -19.90 5.48
N SER A 114 11.89 -19.00 6.45
CA SER A 114 12.32 -17.62 6.19
C SER A 114 13.72 -17.55 5.56
N ALA A 115 14.66 -18.40 6.00
CA ALA A 115 16.01 -18.49 5.40
C ALA A 115 15.94 -18.98 3.95
N THR A 116 15.11 -19.98 3.67
CA THR A 116 14.90 -20.50 2.31
C THR A 116 14.26 -19.45 1.41
N ALA A 117 13.21 -18.76 1.88
CA ALA A 117 12.55 -17.69 1.16
C ALA A 117 13.52 -16.53 0.87
N ARG A 118 14.36 -16.15 1.84
CA ARG A 118 15.42 -15.17 1.63
C ARG A 118 16.38 -15.63 0.55
N ARG A 119 16.93 -16.84 0.66
CA ARG A 119 17.84 -17.38 -0.38
C ARG A 119 17.20 -17.32 -1.75
N ARG A 120 15.89 -17.61 -1.88
CA ARG A 120 15.14 -17.50 -3.13
C ARG A 120 15.07 -16.07 -3.66
N LEU A 121 14.82 -15.11 -2.79
CA LEU A 121 14.74 -13.68 -3.10
C LEU A 121 16.11 -12.98 -3.17
N THR A 122 17.21 -13.70 -2.99
CA THR A 122 18.56 -13.20 -3.25
C THR A 122 18.96 -13.51 -4.69
N PRO A 123 19.36 -12.50 -5.48
CA PRO A 123 19.83 -12.71 -6.85
C PRO A 123 21.13 -13.53 -6.84
N VAL A 124 21.23 -14.48 -7.77
CA VAL A 124 22.41 -15.31 -8.02
C VAL A 124 22.45 -15.64 -9.52
N PRO A 125 23.59 -16.07 -10.10
CA PRO A 125 23.62 -16.52 -11.49
C PRO A 125 22.49 -17.52 -11.80
N GLY A 126 21.69 -17.20 -12.83
CA GLY A 126 20.53 -18.01 -13.22
C GLY A 126 19.27 -17.78 -12.38
N ARG A 127 19.23 -16.77 -11.49
CA ARG A 127 18.01 -16.35 -10.77
C ARG A 127 17.86 -14.83 -10.78
N ARG A 128 16.77 -14.37 -11.38
CA ARG A 128 16.40 -12.96 -11.46
C ARG A 128 15.43 -12.60 -10.35
N VAL A 129 15.71 -11.48 -9.70
CA VAL A 129 14.84 -10.87 -8.71
C VAL A 129 14.55 -9.45 -9.18
N GLU A 130 13.27 -9.16 -9.37
CA GLU A 130 12.77 -7.85 -9.76
C GLU A 130 11.90 -7.25 -8.65
N VAL A 131 12.01 -5.93 -8.48
CA VAL A 131 11.12 -5.13 -7.66
C VAL A 131 10.38 -4.18 -8.57
N PHE A 132 9.07 -4.40 -8.72
CA PHE A 132 8.18 -3.56 -9.51
C PHE A 132 7.39 -2.65 -8.57
N SER A 133 7.82 -1.40 -8.42
CA SER A 133 7.38 -0.51 -7.34
C SER A 133 7.16 0.92 -7.80
N ALA A 134 6.13 1.57 -7.24
CA ALA A 134 5.92 3.01 -7.40
C ALA A 134 6.62 3.81 -6.28
N MET A 135 6.95 3.13 -5.18
CA MET A 135 7.73 3.73 -4.09
C MET A 135 9.17 4.02 -4.54
N PRO A 136 9.76 5.15 -4.12
CA PRO A 136 11.14 5.47 -4.42
C PRO A 136 12.09 4.46 -3.75
N VAL A 137 12.96 3.85 -4.55
CA VAL A 137 14.01 2.94 -4.08
C VAL A 137 15.33 3.69 -4.12
N THR A 138 15.89 3.99 -2.94
CA THR A 138 17.13 4.78 -2.81
C THR A 138 18.39 3.92 -2.93
N GLU A 139 18.31 2.64 -2.58
CA GLU A 139 19.41 1.68 -2.64
C GLU A 139 18.95 0.47 -3.43
N THR A 140 19.67 0.10 -4.49
CA THR A 140 19.37 -1.12 -5.27
C THR A 140 20.41 -2.19 -4.93
N PRO A 141 20.01 -3.33 -4.35
CA PRO A 141 20.93 -4.43 -4.08
C PRO A 141 21.55 -4.97 -5.37
N GLU A 142 22.81 -5.40 -5.30
CA GLU A 142 23.49 -5.99 -6.44
C GLU A 142 22.70 -7.18 -7.03
N GLY A 143 22.51 -7.19 -8.35
CA GLY A 143 21.78 -8.23 -9.07
C GLY A 143 20.25 -8.14 -9.00
N VAL A 144 19.68 -7.18 -8.25
CA VAL A 144 18.23 -6.91 -8.26
C VAL A 144 17.90 -5.92 -9.36
N THR A 145 16.88 -6.24 -10.17
CA THR A 145 16.31 -5.28 -11.12
C THR A 145 15.22 -4.47 -10.43
N VAL A 146 15.29 -3.14 -10.46
CA VAL A 146 14.19 -2.28 -10.00
C VAL A 146 13.50 -1.69 -11.22
N THR A 147 12.23 -2.03 -11.40
CA THR A 147 11.39 -1.49 -12.46
C THR A 147 10.37 -0.54 -11.84
N ALA A 148 10.33 0.70 -12.34
CA ALA A 148 9.38 1.67 -11.87
C ALA A 148 7.95 1.28 -12.31
N ASN A 149 7.04 1.14 -11.34
CA ASN A 149 5.61 1.12 -11.63
C ASN A 149 5.13 2.55 -11.84
N ASP A 150 5.19 2.99 -13.08
CA ASP A 150 4.80 4.34 -13.46
C ASP A 150 3.29 4.48 -13.70
N PHE A 151 2.47 3.45 -13.44
CA PHE A 151 1.02 3.43 -13.72
C PHE A 151 0.63 3.59 -15.20
N THR A 152 1.50 3.26 -16.16
CA THR A 152 1.17 3.34 -17.60
C THR A 152 -0.06 2.54 -18.00
N TRP A 153 -0.18 1.26 -17.57
CA TRP A 153 -1.37 0.45 -17.86
C TRP A 153 -2.64 1.10 -17.31
N THR A 154 -2.61 1.58 -16.06
CA THR A 154 -3.75 2.24 -15.42
C THR A 154 -4.20 3.48 -16.21
N ARG A 155 -3.26 4.31 -16.66
CA ARG A 155 -3.58 5.49 -17.49
C ARG A 155 -4.14 5.14 -18.86
N ALA A 156 -3.58 4.12 -19.51
CA ALA A 156 -4.03 3.66 -20.81
C ALA A 156 -5.43 3.03 -20.74
N ARG A 157 -5.67 2.23 -19.70
CA ARG A 157 -6.92 1.47 -19.53
C ARG A 157 -8.09 2.30 -19.05
N PHE A 158 -7.83 3.25 -18.16
CA PHE A 158 -8.83 4.15 -17.59
C PHE A 158 -8.44 5.55 -18.04
N GLY A 159 -9.18 6.07 -19.03
CA GLY A 159 -8.95 7.37 -19.66
C GLY A 159 -8.85 8.55 -18.67
N PRO A 160 -8.62 9.78 -19.14
CA PRO A 160 -8.51 10.91 -18.23
C PRO A 160 -9.84 11.07 -17.45
N PRO A 161 -9.80 11.26 -16.12
CA PRO A 161 -11.01 11.43 -15.33
C PRO A 161 -11.68 12.77 -15.66
N ARG A 162 -13.00 12.83 -15.43
CA ARG A 162 -13.69 14.12 -15.36
C ARG A 162 -13.20 14.89 -14.13
N ILE A 163 -12.61 16.06 -14.35
CA ILE A 163 -12.09 16.92 -13.29
C ILE A 163 -13.16 17.92 -12.84
N THR A 164 -13.33 18.07 -11.54
CA THR A 164 -14.24 19.04 -10.92
C THR A 164 -13.45 20.24 -10.35
N LYS A 165 -14.12 21.37 -10.11
CA LYS A 165 -13.47 22.62 -9.68
C LYS A 165 -12.92 22.59 -8.25
N GLY A 166 -13.43 21.72 -7.39
CA GLY A 166 -13.09 21.67 -5.96
C GLY A 166 -11.96 20.71 -5.62
N ALA A 167 -11.86 20.37 -4.33
CA ALA A 167 -10.94 19.38 -3.82
C ALA A 167 -11.64 18.07 -3.43
N ASP A 168 -10.87 17.00 -3.35
CA ASP A 168 -11.26 15.78 -2.62
C ASP A 168 -10.27 15.52 -1.49
N LEU A 169 -10.78 15.03 -0.36
CA LEU A 169 -9.98 14.60 0.78
C LEU A 169 -9.76 13.10 0.74
N VAL A 170 -8.56 12.66 1.09
CA VAL A 170 -8.21 11.23 1.22
C VAL A 170 -7.97 10.93 2.69
N GLY A 171 -8.79 10.03 3.22
CA GLY A 171 -8.75 9.60 4.60
C GLY A 171 -7.55 8.71 4.92
N THR A 172 -7.34 8.49 6.21
CA THR A 172 -6.27 7.65 6.75
C THR A 172 -6.75 6.86 7.96
N SER A 173 -6.03 5.78 8.32
CA SER A 173 -6.34 4.98 9.50
C SER A 173 -5.62 5.43 10.77
N LEU A 174 -5.01 6.62 10.79
CA LEU A 174 -4.20 7.07 11.93
C LEU A 174 -4.99 7.10 13.24
N VAL A 175 -6.24 7.57 13.19
CA VAL A 175 -7.18 7.55 14.32
C VAL A 175 -7.47 6.13 14.77
N GLU A 176 -7.78 5.21 13.85
CA GLU A 176 -8.09 3.82 14.17
C GLU A 176 -6.90 3.02 14.68
N THR A 177 -5.68 3.49 14.40
CA THR A 177 -4.45 2.95 14.98
C THR A 177 -4.05 3.63 16.28
N GLY A 178 -4.84 4.58 16.78
CA GLY A 178 -4.55 5.35 17.99
C GLY A 178 -3.37 6.31 17.86
N VAL A 179 -2.91 6.63 16.66
CA VAL A 179 -1.78 7.53 16.44
C VAL A 179 -2.22 8.98 16.56
N VAL A 180 -3.41 9.31 16.06
CA VAL A 180 -3.95 10.67 16.00
C VAL A 180 -5.25 10.72 16.79
N ASP A 181 -5.44 11.80 17.53
CA ASP A 181 -6.68 12.09 18.25
C ASP A 181 -7.87 12.28 17.28
N VAL A 182 -9.03 11.74 17.64
CA VAL A 182 -10.21 11.75 16.76
C VAL A 182 -10.82 13.14 16.61
N ASP A 183 -10.85 13.94 17.67
CA ASP A 183 -11.46 15.27 17.66
C ASP A 183 -10.60 16.22 16.83
N ARG A 184 -9.28 16.20 17.05
CA ARG A 184 -8.31 16.94 16.23
C ARG A 184 -8.39 16.56 14.75
N TYR A 185 -8.55 15.27 14.46
CA TYR A 185 -8.68 14.80 13.08
C TYR A 185 -9.93 15.33 12.40
N VAL A 186 -11.09 15.26 13.07
CA VAL A 186 -12.37 15.74 12.53
C VAL A 186 -12.33 17.25 12.30
N GLU A 187 -11.81 18.02 13.26
CA GLU A 187 -11.61 19.46 13.15
C GLU A 187 -10.71 19.81 11.95
N ALA A 188 -9.62 19.07 11.76
CA ALA A 188 -8.73 19.26 10.62
C ALA A 188 -9.42 19.00 9.28
N VAL A 189 -10.20 17.91 9.17
CA VAL A 189 -10.97 17.59 7.97
C VAL A 189 -11.98 18.69 7.66
N HIS A 190 -12.69 19.20 8.68
CA HIS A 190 -13.62 20.32 8.53
C HIS A 190 -12.92 21.58 7.99
N THR A 191 -11.79 21.98 8.59
CA THR A 191 -11.05 23.17 8.16
C THR A 191 -10.46 23.02 6.77
N LEU A 192 -9.94 21.85 6.41
CA LEU A 192 -9.45 21.54 5.06
C LEU A 192 -10.58 21.60 4.02
N ALA A 193 -11.74 21.04 4.36
CA ALA A 193 -12.91 21.05 3.48
C ALA A 193 -13.35 22.47 3.16
N LYS A 194 -13.46 23.32 4.17
CA LYS A 194 -13.84 24.73 4.01
C LYS A 194 -12.79 25.53 3.23
N THR A 195 -11.51 25.39 3.59
CA THR A 195 -10.41 26.16 3.00
C THR A 195 -10.20 25.85 1.52
N HIS A 196 -10.36 24.58 1.12
CA HIS A 196 -10.06 24.13 -0.23
C HIS A 196 -11.30 23.79 -1.07
N GLY A 197 -12.50 24.04 -0.54
CA GLY A 197 -13.75 23.70 -1.21
C GLY A 197 -13.82 22.20 -1.51
N ALA A 198 -13.48 21.36 -0.54
CA ALA A 198 -13.57 19.92 -0.71
C ALA A 198 -15.04 19.48 -0.69
N THR A 199 -15.39 18.54 -1.57
CA THR A 199 -16.78 18.06 -1.72
C THR A 199 -16.94 16.59 -1.33
N ARG A 200 -15.84 15.82 -1.40
CA ARG A 200 -15.84 14.38 -1.12
C ARG A 200 -14.70 14.00 -0.20
N TYR A 201 -14.96 12.95 0.57
CA TYR A 201 -13.99 12.30 1.44
C TYR A 201 -13.86 10.83 1.04
N PHE A 202 -12.73 10.45 0.47
CA PHE A 202 -12.41 9.06 0.15
C PHE A 202 -11.93 8.35 1.42
N ALA A 203 -12.85 7.62 2.04
CA ALA A 203 -12.60 6.89 3.27
C ALA A 203 -11.58 5.77 3.07
N HIS A 204 -10.60 5.71 3.95
CA HIS A 204 -9.72 4.58 4.08
C HIS A 204 -10.49 3.38 4.65
N ARG A 205 -10.23 2.18 4.10
CA ARG A 205 -10.97 0.94 4.40
C ARG A 205 -11.04 0.52 5.87
N ARG A 206 -10.17 1.07 6.72
CA ARG A 206 -10.12 0.76 8.15
C ARG A 206 -10.91 1.76 8.99
N GLU A 207 -11.36 2.86 8.40
CA GLU A 207 -12.04 3.91 9.15
C GLU A 207 -13.37 3.43 9.72
N SER A 208 -13.62 3.80 10.98
CA SER A 208 -14.83 3.38 11.67
C SER A 208 -16.06 4.08 11.10
N THR A 209 -17.20 3.37 11.05
CA THR A 209 -18.47 3.96 10.59
C THR A 209 -18.90 5.13 11.48
N ALA A 210 -18.64 5.08 12.78
CA ALA A 210 -18.95 6.17 13.71
C ALA A 210 -18.20 7.46 13.34
N LYS A 211 -16.88 7.38 13.13
CA LYS A 211 -16.07 8.53 12.68
C LYS A 211 -16.55 9.07 11.33
N LEU A 212 -16.85 8.18 10.38
CA LEU A 212 -17.30 8.58 9.05
C LEU A 212 -18.68 9.25 9.07
N HIS A 213 -19.61 8.79 9.91
CA HIS A 213 -20.91 9.46 10.11
C HIS A 213 -20.72 10.85 10.73
N ARG A 214 -19.83 10.97 11.72
CA ARG A 214 -19.49 12.25 12.33
C ARG A 214 -18.91 13.22 11.31
N LEU A 215 -17.94 12.76 10.50
CA LEU A 215 -17.38 13.56 9.39
C LEU A 215 -18.46 14.03 8.43
N ALA A 216 -19.35 13.13 7.98
CA ALA A 216 -20.44 13.51 7.08
C ALA A 216 -21.35 14.59 7.69
N GLY A 217 -21.71 14.44 8.97
CA GLY A 217 -22.59 15.37 9.67
C GLY A 217 -21.95 16.74 9.93
N GLU A 218 -20.67 16.77 10.32
CA GLU A 218 -19.98 18.02 10.68
C GLU A 218 -19.46 18.80 9.46
N THR A 219 -19.14 18.11 8.37
CA THR A 219 -18.49 18.74 7.20
C THR A 219 -19.38 18.85 5.96
N GLY A 220 -20.47 18.08 5.90
CA GLY A 220 -21.31 17.97 4.71
C GLY A 220 -20.64 17.26 3.53
N LEU A 221 -19.45 16.66 3.72
CA LEU A 221 -18.75 15.94 2.68
C LEU A 221 -19.49 14.66 2.29
N GLU A 222 -19.51 14.36 0.99
CA GLU A 222 -19.92 13.04 0.51
C GLU A 222 -18.83 12.01 0.89
N ILE A 223 -19.18 11.09 1.78
CA ILE A 223 -18.28 10.00 2.19
C ILE A 223 -18.29 8.91 1.12
N VAL A 224 -17.19 8.79 0.39
CA VAL A 224 -16.98 7.75 -0.61
C VAL A 224 -16.20 6.60 0.02
N ARG A 225 -16.70 5.36 -0.09
CA ARG A 225 -15.98 4.15 0.29
C ARG A 225 -15.52 3.40 -0.97
N PRO A 226 -14.25 3.56 -1.41
CA PRO A 226 -13.75 2.94 -2.64
C PRO A 226 -13.85 1.41 -2.65
N ASP A 227 -14.48 0.87 -3.70
CA ASP A 227 -14.54 -0.56 -3.99
C ASP A 227 -13.32 -1.08 -4.76
N LEU A 228 -12.45 -0.18 -5.21
CA LEU A 228 -11.18 -0.41 -5.91
C LEU A 228 -10.05 0.41 -5.26
N PRO A 229 -8.77 0.14 -5.59
CA PRO A 229 -7.67 1.03 -5.25
C PRO A 229 -7.95 2.47 -5.71
N LEU A 230 -7.51 3.44 -4.89
CA LEU A 230 -7.86 4.84 -5.09
C LEU A 230 -7.32 5.39 -6.41
N GLU A 231 -6.21 4.86 -6.91
CA GLU A 231 -5.63 5.21 -8.21
C GLU A 231 -6.58 4.88 -9.37
N LEU A 232 -7.30 3.75 -9.29
CA LEU A 232 -8.29 3.36 -10.29
C LEU A 232 -9.56 4.21 -10.17
N ILE A 233 -10.02 4.47 -8.94
CA ILE A 233 -11.18 5.35 -8.71
C ILE A 233 -10.89 6.77 -9.21
N ALA A 234 -9.72 7.31 -8.88
CA ALA A 234 -9.32 8.65 -9.30
C ALA A 234 -9.23 8.76 -10.83
N ARG A 235 -8.82 7.69 -11.53
CA ARG A 235 -8.81 7.65 -13.00
C ARG A 235 -10.17 7.47 -13.64
N ARG A 236 -11.07 6.72 -13.03
CA ARG A 236 -12.48 6.63 -13.49
C ARG A 236 -13.21 7.94 -13.27
N GLY A 237 -12.85 8.65 -12.21
CA GLY A 237 -13.44 9.92 -11.83
C GLY A 237 -14.93 9.79 -11.44
N PRO A 238 -15.60 10.93 -11.19
CA PRO A 238 -15.02 12.28 -11.16
C PRO A 238 -13.94 12.44 -10.09
N ILE A 239 -13.01 13.38 -10.26
CA ILE A 239 -11.97 13.73 -9.28
C ILE A 239 -11.85 15.26 -9.16
N GLY A 240 -11.56 15.76 -7.97
CA GLY A 240 -11.24 17.17 -7.71
C GLY A 240 -9.97 17.58 -8.45
N ARG A 241 -9.87 18.87 -8.82
CA ARG A 241 -8.63 19.44 -9.37
C ARG A 241 -7.47 19.37 -8.37
N THR A 242 -7.80 19.24 -7.08
CA THR A 242 -6.85 19.07 -5.98
C THR A 242 -7.26 17.84 -5.17
N ILE A 243 -6.31 16.97 -4.86
CA ILE A 243 -6.48 15.89 -3.91
C ILE A 243 -5.63 16.23 -2.69
N LEU A 244 -6.25 16.32 -1.53
CA LEU A 244 -5.58 16.55 -0.26
C LEU A 244 -5.54 15.22 0.49
N SER A 245 -4.34 14.73 0.76
CA SER A 245 -4.15 13.45 1.44
C SER A 245 -3.40 13.65 2.74
N PHE A 246 -3.93 13.11 3.82
CA PHE A 246 -3.12 12.85 5.01
C PHE A 246 -2.00 11.83 4.67
N PRO A 247 -0.93 11.73 5.48
CA PRO A 247 0.21 10.89 5.16
C PRO A 247 -0.22 9.42 4.96
N SER A 248 -0.01 8.93 3.75
CA SER A 248 -0.44 7.62 3.26
C SER A 248 0.36 7.28 2.00
N THR A 249 0.56 6.01 1.70
CA THR A 249 1.33 5.59 0.50
C THR A 249 0.73 6.11 -0.81
N VAL A 250 -0.56 6.46 -0.81
CA VAL A 250 -1.26 7.03 -1.97
C VAL A 250 -0.65 8.34 -2.47
N VAL A 251 0.11 9.06 -1.64
CA VAL A 251 0.80 10.30 -2.06
C VAL A 251 1.92 10.02 -3.07
N HIS A 252 2.44 8.78 -3.14
CA HIS A 252 3.43 8.37 -4.13
C HIS A 252 2.79 7.82 -5.40
N THR A 253 1.61 7.22 -5.29
CA THR A 253 0.96 6.52 -6.41
C THR A 253 0.01 7.41 -7.19
N LEU A 254 -0.76 8.28 -6.52
CA LEU A 254 -1.72 9.17 -7.17
C LEU A 254 -1.08 10.14 -8.17
N PRO A 255 0.07 10.79 -7.89
CA PRO A 255 0.72 11.64 -8.88
C PRO A 255 1.10 10.88 -10.16
N LEU A 256 1.51 9.62 -10.03
CA LEU A 256 1.86 8.78 -11.18
C LEU A 256 0.61 8.35 -11.95
N ALA A 257 -0.43 7.89 -11.25
CA ALA A 257 -1.70 7.50 -11.85
C ALA A 257 -2.35 8.68 -12.59
N LEU A 258 -2.32 9.89 -12.02
CA LEU A 258 -2.95 11.09 -12.57
C LEU A 258 -2.03 11.94 -13.45
N LYS A 259 -0.83 11.46 -13.79
CA LYS A 259 0.11 12.17 -14.64
C LYS A 259 -0.55 12.60 -15.95
N GLY A 260 -0.36 13.87 -16.32
CA GLY A 260 -0.92 14.47 -17.55
C GLY A 260 -2.38 14.94 -17.45
N THR A 261 -3.03 14.84 -16.27
CA THR A 261 -4.42 15.30 -16.10
C THR A 261 -4.54 16.74 -15.59
N GLY A 262 -3.47 17.31 -15.02
CA GLY A 262 -3.51 18.61 -14.34
C GLY A 262 -4.06 18.56 -12.91
N VAL A 263 -4.47 17.39 -12.40
CA VAL A 263 -4.83 17.20 -10.99
C VAL A 263 -3.59 17.36 -10.12
N ARG A 264 -3.71 18.13 -9.03
CA ARG A 264 -2.64 18.34 -8.05
C ARG A 264 -2.88 17.47 -6.83
N VAL A 265 -1.83 16.85 -6.31
CA VAL A 265 -1.86 16.14 -5.03
C VAL A 265 -1.09 16.99 -4.01
N ALA A 266 -1.66 17.19 -2.83
CA ALA A 266 -0.99 17.85 -1.72
C ALA A 266 -1.08 16.98 -0.47
N VAL A 267 -0.02 17.01 0.34
CA VAL A 267 0.05 16.27 1.60
C VAL A 267 -0.40 17.19 2.73
N CYS A 268 -1.38 16.76 3.50
CA CYS A 268 -1.80 17.41 4.74
C CYS A 268 -0.87 16.96 5.86
N ASP A 269 -0.14 17.91 6.45
CA ASP A 269 0.72 17.58 7.59
C ASP A 269 -0.14 17.23 8.81
N VAL A 270 0.32 16.27 9.60
CA VAL A 270 -0.25 15.96 10.91
C VAL A 270 0.54 16.76 11.93
N ASP A 271 -0.14 17.64 12.65
CA ASP A 271 0.48 18.41 13.72
C ASP A 271 0.96 17.46 14.83
N PRO A 272 2.19 17.62 15.36
CA PRO A 272 2.67 16.86 16.51
C PRO A 272 1.71 16.87 17.70
N ASP A 273 0.97 17.96 17.92
CA ASP A 273 0.02 18.11 19.04
C ASP A 273 -1.25 17.27 18.86
N TRP A 274 -1.47 16.68 17.68
CA TRP A 274 -2.56 15.73 17.45
C TRP A 274 -2.18 14.30 17.85
N LEU A 275 -0.90 14.05 18.12
CA LEU A 275 -0.41 12.72 18.43
C LEU A 275 -0.86 12.32 19.84
N THR A 276 -1.45 11.14 19.95
CA THR A 276 -1.84 10.62 21.27
C THR A 276 -0.63 10.05 22.00
N GLU A 277 -0.76 9.77 23.29
CA GLU A 277 0.26 9.06 24.09
C GLU A 277 0.61 7.67 23.53
N ASN A 278 -0.28 7.08 22.73
CA ASN A 278 -0.06 5.79 22.07
C ASN A 278 0.73 5.91 20.75
N ALA A 279 1.02 7.13 20.31
CA ALA A 279 1.82 7.37 19.11
C ALA A 279 3.28 6.98 19.36
N SER A 280 3.59 5.72 19.05
CA SER A 280 4.98 5.24 19.09
C SER A 280 5.92 6.16 18.26
N PRO A 281 7.20 6.30 18.63
CA PRO A 281 8.20 7.02 17.82
C PRO A 281 8.25 6.55 16.35
N ARG A 282 7.85 5.30 16.11
CA ARG A 282 7.64 4.69 14.79
C ARG A 282 6.57 5.39 13.96
N ALA A 283 5.44 5.75 14.56
CA ALA A 283 4.35 6.42 13.86
C ALA A 283 4.82 7.80 13.39
N GLN A 284 5.54 8.53 14.25
CA GLN A 284 6.19 9.79 13.90
C GLN A 284 7.18 9.63 12.73
N GLY A 285 8.07 8.63 12.78
CA GLY A 285 9.00 8.34 11.69
C GLY A 285 8.34 7.94 10.37
N PHE A 286 7.17 7.28 10.42
CA PHE A 286 6.37 7.00 9.23
C PHE A 286 5.75 8.28 8.65
N LEU A 287 5.16 9.13 9.49
CA LEU A 287 4.56 10.39 9.06
C LEU A 287 5.61 11.29 8.41
N SER A 288 6.77 11.46 9.05
CA SER A 288 7.86 12.28 8.50
C SER A 288 8.47 11.65 7.25
N GLY A 289 8.67 10.33 7.22
CA GLY A 289 9.24 9.61 6.09
C GLY A 289 8.36 9.66 4.83
N VAL A 290 7.06 9.39 4.95
CA VAL A 290 6.13 9.44 3.80
C VAL A 290 5.99 10.87 3.29
N THR A 291 5.79 11.83 4.19
CA THR A 291 5.64 13.23 3.79
C THR A 291 6.93 13.78 3.16
N GLY A 292 8.10 13.49 3.74
CA GLY A 292 9.39 13.94 3.22
C GLY A 292 9.69 13.35 1.84
N THR A 293 9.65 12.02 1.71
CA THR A 293 9.94 11.36 0.43
C THR A 293 8.96 11.76 -0.67
N ALA A 294 7.68 11.98 -0.36
CA ALA A 294 6.71 12.41 -1.35
C ALA A 294 6.97 13.84 -1.85
N ARG A 295 7.36 14.74 -0.93
CA ARG A 295 7.80 16.11 -1.29
C ARG A 295 9.04 16.08 -2.17
N ASP A 296 10.03 15.27 -1.83
CA ASP A 296 11.30 15.25 -2.55
C ASP A 296 11.13 14.66 -3.96
N VAL A 297 10.38 13.57 -4.09
CA VAL A 297 10.25 12.82 -5.35
C VAL A 297 9.23 13.46 -6.30
N HIS A 298 8.11 13.98 -5.77
CA HIS A 298 7.02 14.51 -6.59
C HIS A 298 6.83 16.02 -6.47
N ARG A 299 7.66 16.72 -5.68
CA ARG A 299 7.54 18.16 -5.40
C ARG A 299 6.14 18.55 -4.90
N LEU A 300 5.54 17.68 -4.08
CA LEU A 300 4.19 17.91 -3.55
C LEU A 300 4.20 19.13 -2.61
N ALA A 301 3.16 19.95 -2.71
CA ALA A 301 2.92 20.99 -1.73
C ALA A 301 2.48 20.37 -0.39
N SER A 302 2.88 21.00 0.71
CA SER A 302 2.38 20.67 2.04
C SER A 302 1.37 21.70 2.50
N VAL A 303 0.24 21.23 3.00
CA VAL A 303 -0.73 22.07 3.70
C VAL A 303 -0.52 21.85 5.19
N ARG A 304 -0.04 22.89 5.88
CA ARG A 304 -0.05 22.94 7.34
C ARG A 304 -1.35 23.56 7.80
N MET A 305 -1.92 23.00 8.86
CA MET A 305 -3.02 23.61 9.56
C MET A 305 -2.44 24.72 10.46
N ALA A 306 -3.04 25.90 10.43
CA ALA A 306 -2.74 27.00 11.35
C ALA A 306 -3.61 26.88 12.59
#